data_AF-A0A9D8GKL6-F1
#
_entry.id   AF-A0A9D8GKL6-F1
#
_cell.length_a   1.000
_cell.length_b   1.000
_cell.length_c   1.000
_cell.angle_alpha   90.00
_cell.angle_beta   90.00
_cell.angle_gamma   90.00
#
_symmetry.space_group_name_H-M   'P 1'
#
loop_
_entity.id
_entity.type
_entity.pdbx_description
1 polymer ?
#
loop_
_entity_poly.entity_id
_entity_poly.type
_entity_poly.pdbx_seq_one_letter_code
_entity_poly.pdbx_strand_id
1 'polypeptide(L)' 'MLATAFVRTRGRGLGRTLTSHLCRCALVRGELPFLHVLPGNPAVALYGRLGFRGRARPCVILRRPRT' A
#
# COMPACT_ATOMS: atom_id res chain seq x y z
N MET A 1 -4.31 -21.79 -6.11
CA MET A 1 -5.33 -21.68 -5.04
C MET A 1 -5.30 -20.36 -4.24
N LEU A 2 -4.16 -19.68 -4.04
CA LEU A 2 -4.09 -18.44 -3.22
C LEU A 2 -4.62 -17.16 -3.91
N ALA A 3 -4.48 -17.03 -5.23
CA ALA A 3 -4.86 -15.81 -5.95
C ALA A 3 -6.38 -15.53 -5.93
N THR A 4 -7.21 -16.58 -5.91
CA THR A 4 -8.67 -16.48 -5.91
C THR A 4 -9.23 -15.99 -4.57
N ALA A 5 -8.58 -16.31 -3.45
CA ALA A 5 -9.01 -15.87 -2.13
C ALA A 5 -8.94 -14.34 -1.96
N PHE A 6 -7.95 -13.69 -2.58
CA PHE A 6 -7.77 -12.23 -2.51
C PHE A 6 -8.77 -11.44 -3.37
N VAL A 7 -9.40 -12.04 -4.37
CA VAL A 7 -10.41 -11.34 -5.18
C VAL A 7 -11.71 -11.19 -4.39
N ARG A 8 -12.15 -12.25 -3.69
CA ARG A 8 -13.42 -12.24 -2.93
C ARG A 8 -13.41 -11.30 -1.72
N THR A 9 -12.24 -10.88 -1.27
CA THR A 9 -12.06 -10.02 -0.10
C THR A 9 -12.03 -8.52 -0.46
N ARG A 10 -12.03 -8.18 -1.76
CA ARG A 10 -12.11 -6.79 -2.23
C ARG A 10 -13.47 -6.17 -1.89
N GLY A 11 -13.53 -4.84 -1.84
CA GLY A 11 -14.76 -4.08 -1.57
C GLY A 11 -15.23 -4.10 -0.11
N ARG A 12 -14.59 -4.88 0.77
CA ARG A 12 -15.00 -5.05 2.18
C ARG A 12 -14.29 -4.11 3.18
N GLY A 13 -13.56 -3.11 2.68
CA GLY A 13 -12.81 -2.18 3.54
C GLY A 13 -11.57 -2.75 4.22
N LEU A 14 -11.21 -4.03 4.01
CA LEU A 14 -10.08 -4.68 4.69
C LEU A 14 -8.74 -3.96 4.51
N GLY A 15 -8.47 -3.42 3.31
CA GLY A 15 -7.26 -2.62 3.06
C GLY A 15 -7.21 -1.36 3.93
N ARG A 16 -8.34 -0.66 4.11
CA ARG A 16 -8.44 0.50 5.01
C ARG A 16 -8.12 0.10 6.45
N THR A 17 -8.77 -0.96 6.94
CA THR A 17 -8.62 -1.42 8.32
C THR A 17 -7.19 -1.84 8.61
N LEU A 18 -6.60 -2.68 7.77
CA LEU A 18 -5.25 -3.18 7.96
C LEU A 18 -4.21 -2.05 7.88
N THR A 19 -4.29 -1.19 6.87
CA THR A 19 -3.34 -0.07 6.74
C THR A 19 -3.46 0.91 7.89
N SER A 20 -4.67 1.20 8.37
CA SER A 20 -4.86 2.10 9.53
C SER A 20 -4.24 1.51 10.80
N HIS A 21 -4.42 0.20 11.02
CA HIS A 21 -3.81 -0.48 12.15
C HIS A 21 -2.27 -0.41 12.10
N LEU A 22 -1.67 -0.70 10.93
CA LEU A 22 -0.22 -0.62 10.76
C LEU A 22 0.32 0.81 10.96
N CYS A 23 -0.40 1.82 10.46
CA CYS A 23 -0.04 3.23 10.68
C CYS A 23 -0.06 3.57 12.17
N ARG A 24 -1.10 3.15 12.89
CA ARG A 24 -1.18 3.36 14.34
C ARG A 24 0.00 2.71 15.07
N CYS A 25 0.36 1.48 14.72
CA CYS A 25 1.48 0.78 15.33
C CYS A 25 2.81 1.51 15.09
N ALA A 26 3.06 2.00 13.87
CA ALA A 26 4.24 2.79 13.55
C ALA A 26 4.27 4.12 14.33
N LEU A 27 3.15 4.84 14.35
CA LEU A 27 3.04 6.12 15.08
C LEU A 27 3.26 5.96 16.59
N VAL A 28 2.75 4.89 17.21
CA VAL A 28 2.99 4.58 18.63
C VAL A 28 4.48 4.35 18.92
N ARG A 29 5.25 3.87 17.94
CA ARG A 29 6.71 3.73 18.03
C ARG A 29 7.48 5.00 17.70
N GLY A 30 6.80 6.12 17.41
CA GLY A 30 7.44 7.36 16.96
C GLY A 30 7.95 7.30 15.51
N GLU A 31 7.53 6.30 14.73
CA GLU A 31 7.91 6.14 13.32
C GLU A 31 6.95 6.94 12.43
N LEU A 32 7.43 7.35 11.25
CA LEU A 32 6.60 7.98 10.23
C LEU A 32 6.14 6.93 9.18
N PRO A 33 4.84 6.63 9.06
CA PRO A 33 4.36 5.70 8.05
C PRO A 33 4.59 6.25 6.63
N PHE A 34 5.17 5.43 5.76
CA PHE A 34 5.30 5.74 4.34
C PHE A 34 5.09 4.48 3.49
N LEU A 35 4.77 4.67 2.22
CA LEU A 35 4.62 3.59 1.25
C LEU A 35 4.91 4.07 -0.17
N HIS A 36 5.13 3.10 -1.05
CA HIS A 36 5.17 3.33 -2.48
C HIS A 36 3.95 2.69 -3.12
N VAL A 37 3.40 3.38 -4.12
CA VAL A 37 2.31 2.88 -4.95
C VAL A 37 2.63 3.26 -6.39
N LEU A 38 2.46 2.29 -7.31
CA LEU A 38 2.66 2.55 -8.73
C LEU A 38 1.62 3.55 -9.25
N PRO A 39 2.00 4.45 -10.18
CA PRO A 39 1.04 5.32 -10.86
C PRO A 39 -0.09 4.50 -11.49
N GLY A 40 -1.33 5.01 -11.40
CA GLY A 40 -2.52 4.35 -11.95
C GLY A 40 -3.11 3.23 -11.09
N ASN A 41 -2.46 2.82 -9.99
CA ASN A 41 -3.08 1.88 -9.06
C ASN A 41 -4.25 2.57 -8.32
N PRO A 42 -5.49 2.03 -8.34
CA PRO A 42 -6.65 2.65 -7.70
C PRO A 42 -6.50 2.78 -6.17
N ALA A 43 -5.57 2.06 -5.55
CA ALA A 43 -5.25 2.21 -4.13
C ALA A 43 -4.71 3.60 -3.76
N VAL A 44 -4.23 4.41 -4.71
CA VAL A 44 -3.83 5.81 -4.47
C VAL A 44 -4.94 6.60 -3.76
N ALA A 45 -6.19 6.44 -4.20
CA ALA A 45 -7.34 7.12 -3.59
C ALA A 45 -7.66 6.60 -2.17
N LEU A 46 -7.36 5.33 -1.88
CA LEU A 46 -7.47 4.80 -0.52
C LEU A 46 -6.41 5.45 0.38
N TYR A 47 -5.15 5.50 -0.04
CA TYR A 47 -4.08 6.09 0.75
C TYR A 47 -4.29 7.59 0.98
N GLY A 48 -4.77 8.32 -0.02
CA GLY A 48 -5.15 9.73 0.15
C GLY A 48 -6.22 9.94 1.23
N ARG A 49 -7.26 9.09 1.26
CA ARG A 49 -8.30 9.10 2.32
C ARG A 49 -7.77 8.73 3.71
N LEU A 50 -6.65 8.00 3.77
CA LEU A 50 -5.96 7.67 5.03
C LEU A 50 -4.99 8.77 5.49
N GLY A 51 -4.85 9.88 4.74
CA GLY A 51 -4.00 11.01 5.10
C GLY A 51 -2.59 10.98 4.48
N PHE A 52 -2.26 9.96 3.68
CA PHE A 52 -1.00 9.94 2.95
C PHE A 52 -0.97 11.04 1.88
N ARG A 53 0.20 11.64 1.68
CA ARG A 53 0.46 12.66 0.64
C ARG A 53 1.58 12.20 -0.28
N GLY A 54 1.52 12.62 -1.54
CA GLY A 54 2.58 12.34 -2.50
C GLY A 54 3.89 13.02 -2.10
N ARG A 55 4.95 12.22 -1.91
CA ARG A 55 6.31 12.72 -1.61
C ARG A 55 7.23 12.69 -2.82
N ALA A 56 7.14 11.63 -3.63
CA ALA A 56 7.98 11.39 -4.79
C ALA A 56 7.32 10.39 -5.75
N ARG A 57 7.82 10.31 -6.99
CA ARG A 57 7.42 9.28 -7.96
C ARG A 57 8.47 8.16 -7.97
N PRO A 58 8.14 6.92 -7.57
CA PRO A 58 9.11 5.83 -7.58
C PRO A 58 9.48 5.43 -9.01
N CYS A 59 10.77 5.26 -9.28
CA CYS A 59 11.30 4.61 -10.48
C CYS A 59 11.76 3.21 -10.08
N VAL A 60 11.17 2.17 -10.68
CA VAL A 60 11.53 0.78 -10.41
C VAL A 60 12.32 0.23 -11.59
N ILE A 61 13.58 -0.14 -11.34
CA ILE A 61 14.43 -0.82 -12.33
C ILE A 61 14.46 -2.30 -11.98
N LEU A 62 13.89 -3.13 -12.85
CA LEU A 62 13.96 -4.58 -12.72
C LEU A 62 15.12 -5.10 -13.57
N ARG A 63 16.17 -5.61 -12.92
CA ARG A 63 17.23 -6.34 -13.61
C ARG A 63 16.95 -7.84 -13.51
N ARG A 64 16.76 -8.51 -14.66
CA ARG A 64 16.77 -9.97 -14.68
C ARG A 64 18.21 -10.48 -14.51
N PRO A 65 18.45 -11.50 -13.67
CA PRO A 65 19.73 -12.20 -13.65
C PRO A 65 20.05 -12.73 -15.06
N ARG A 66 21.30 -12.63 -15.47
CA ARG A 66 21.79 -13.38 -16.64
C ARG A 66 22.07 -14.79 -16.13
N THR A 67 21.23 -15.75 -16.52
CA THR A 67 21.57 -17.17 -16.49
C THR A 67 22.77 -17.44 -17.39
#